data_AF-A0A1Y6K1B2-F1
#
_entry.id   AF-A0A1Y6K1B2-F1
#
_cell.length_a   1.000
_cell.length_b   1.000
_cell.length_c   1.000
_cell.angle_alpha   90.00
_cell.angle_beta   90.00
_cell.angle_gamma   90.00
#
_symmetry.space_group_name_H-M   'P 1'
#
loop_
_entity.id
_entity.type
_entity.pdbx_description
1 polymer ?
#
loop_
_entity_poly.entity_id
_entity_poly.type
_entity_poly.pdbx_seq_one_letter_code
_entity_poly.pdbx_strand_id
1 'polypeptide(L)'
;MKIIKVSTNSRTAAVAGAIAAILREQKLAEVQSIGAGAVNQAIKSIIIAKSYLAKNDLGIVLVPEFVDVDIDGKTRTAIKLTIMTQPVLQEQNSALPVE
;
A
#
# COMPACT_ATOMS: atom_id res chain seq x y z
N MET A 1 -1.11 -7.72 14.36
CA MET A 1 -0.65 -6.76 13.33
C MET A 1 -1.68 -5.65 13.21
N LYS A 2 -1.27 -4.38 13.05
CA LYS A 2 -2.22 -3.27 12.94
C LYS A 2 -2.69 -3.15 11.49
N ILE A 3 -3.92 -3.58 11.23
CA ILE A 3 -4.56 -3.48 9.91
C ILE A 3 -5.13 -2.07 9.73
N ILE A 4 -4.78 -1.41 8.62
CA ILE A 4 -5.36 -0.12 8.25
C ILE A 4 -6.67 -0.37 7.49
N LYS A 5 -7.80 -0.07 8.13
CA LYS A 5 -9.11 -0.14 7.48
C LYS A 5 -9.39 1.16 6.71
N VAL A 6 -9.75 1.04 5.44
CA VAL A 6 -10.04 2.16 4.55
C VAL A 6 -11.50 2.10 4.10
N SER A 7 -12.17 3.24 4.09
CA SER A 7 -13.52 3.43 3.58
C SER A 7 -13.51 4.46 2.44
N THR A 8 -14.65 4.61 1.75
CA THR A 8 -14.83 5.63 0.71
C THR A 8 -14.54 7.06 1.21
N ASN A 9 -14.77 7.32 2.51
CA ASN A 9 -14.58 8.64 3.12
C ASN A 9 -13.20 8.83 3.75
N SER A 10 -12.33 7.81 3.71
CA SER A 10 -10.97 7.92 4.22
C SER A 10 -10.19 8.98 3.46
N ARG A 11 -9.50 9.87 4.19
CA ARG A 11 -8.61 10.86 3.58
C ARG A 11 -7.30 10.20 3.16
N THR A 12 -7.02 10.21 1.86
CA THR A 12 -5.86 9.50 1.29
C THR A 12 -4.53 9.92 1.90
N ALA A 13 -4.33 11.22 2.16
CA ALA A 13 -3.11 11.73 2.78
C ALA A 13 -2.90 11.17 4.20
N ALA A 14 -3.96 11.06 5.01
CA ALA A 14 -3.87 10.52 6.36
C ALA A 14 -3.54 9.02 6.35
N VAL A 15 -4.20 8.26 5.46
CA VAL A 15 -3.93 6.83 5.27
C VAL A 15 -2.51 6.61 4.76
N ALA A 16 -2.04 7.42 3.80
CA ALA A 16 -0.68 7.36 3.28
C ALA A 16 0.38 7.61 4.36
N GLY A 17 0.14 8.59 5.23
CA GLY A 17 1.01 8.85 6.38
C GLY A 17 1.09 7.64 7.33
N ALA A 18 -0.04 7.00 7.62
CA ALA A 18 -0.07 5.80 8.43
C ALA A 18 0.67 4.62 7.79
N ILE A 19 0.48 4.38 6.48
CA ILE A 19 1.20 3.35 5.73
C ILE A 19 2.71 3.61 5.78
N ALA A 20 3.15 4.83 5.49
CA ALA A 20 4.57 5.18 5.47
C ALA A 20 5.21 5.05 6.87
N ALA A 21 4.50 5.44 7.93
CA ALA A 21 4.97 5.25 9.31
C ALA A 21 5.19 3.76 9.63
N ILE A 22 4.19 2.91 9.35
CA ILE A 22 4.30 1.46 9.59
C ILE A 22 5.44 0.85 8.76
N LEU A 23 5.56 1.21 7.47
CA LEU A 23 6.58 0.64 6.59
C LEU A 23 8.01 1.03 7.00
N ARG A 24 8.23 2.21 7.59
CA ARG A 24 9.54 2.60 8.12
C ARG A 24 9.94 1.78 9.35
N GLU A 25 8.98 1.38 10.17
CA GLU A 25 9.23 0.62 11.40
C GLU A 25 9.29 -0.90 11.14
N GLN A 26 8.34 -1.43 10.37
CA GLN A 26 8.05 -2.86 10.28
C GLN A 26 8.29 -3.45 8.89
N LYS A 27 8.60 -2.63 7.87
CA LYS A 27 8.76 -3.01 6.45
C LYS A 27 7.54 -3.67 5.80
N LEU A 28 6.47 -3.90 6.55
CA LEU A 28 5.26 -4.59 6.14
C LEU A 28 4.03 -3.86 6.70
N ALA A 29 3.08 -3.53 5.83
CA ALA A 29 1.81 -2.92 6.20
C ALA A 29 0.65 -3.66 5.51
N GLU A 30 -0.48 -3.73 6.20
CA GLU A 30 -1.70 -4.31 5.65
C GLU A 30 -2.81 -3.27 5.61
N VAL A 31 -3.46 -3.15 4.45
CA VAL A 31 -4.63 -2.30 4.23
C VAL A 31 -5.81 -3.17 3.84
N GLN A 32 -6.97 -2.97 4.48
CA GLN A 32 -8.22 -3.64 4.13
C GLN A 32 -9.28 -2.64 3.70
N SER A 33 -10.03 -3.00 2.66
CA SER A 33 -11.08 -2.14 2.10
C SER A 33 -12.23 -2.97 1.51
N ILE A 34 -13.45 -2.42 1.57
CA ILE A 34 -14.66 -3.06 1.02
C ILE A 34 -15.39 -2.07 0.12
N GLY A 35 -15.72 -2.53 -1.08
CA GLY A 35 -16.41 -1.74 -2.10
C GLY A 35 -15.46 -0.84 -2.88
N ALA A 36 -15.88 -0.49 -4.11
CA ALA A 36 -15.03 0.17 -5.10
C ALA A 36 -14.44 1.52 -4.60
N GLY A 37 -15.24 2.31 -3.88
CA GLY A 37 -14.80 3.60 -3.35
C GLY A 37 -13.66 3.46 -2.34
N ALA A 38 -13.79 2.53 -1.39
CA ALA A 38 -12.76 2.27 -0.39
C ALA A 38 -11.46 1.71 -1.02
N VAL A 39 -11.59 0.81 -2.00
CA VAL A 39 -10.44 0.25 -2.73
C VAL A 39 -9.69 1.35 -3.48
N ASN A 40 -10.41 2.25 -4.16
CA ASN A 40 -9.80 3.40 -4.83
C ASN A 40 -9.05 4.31 -3.85
N GLN A 41 -9.63 4.58 -2.67
CA GLN A 41 -8.95 5.36 -1.63
C GLN A 41 -7.71 4.64 -1.11
N ALA A 42 -7.75 3.32 -0.93
CA ALA A 42 -6.61 2.54 -0.49
C ALA A 42 -5.46 2.60 -1.50
N ILE A 43 -5.74 2.36 -2.79
CA ILE A 43 -4.74 2.43 -3.85
C ILE A 43 -4.13 3.84 -3.97
N LYS A 44 -4.96 4.90 -3.98
CA LYS A 44 -4.46 6.29 -3.98
C LYS A 44 -3.54 6.57 -2.78
N SER A 45 -3.91 6.07 -1.60
CA SER A 45 -3.11 6.24 -0.38
C SER A 45 -1.76 5.53 -0.48
N ILE A 46 -1.72 4.33 -1.06
CA ILE A 46 -0.48 3.57 -1.29
C ILE A 46 0.43 4.29 -2.29
N ILE A 47 -0.13 4.86 -3.36
CA ILE A 47 0.62 5.66 -4.34
C ILE A 47 1.26 6.89 -3.67
N ILE A 48 0.52 7.58 -2.79
CA ILE A 48 1.07 8.71 -2.02
C ILE A 48 2.14 8.21 -1.02
N ALA A 49 1.91 7.09 -0.34
CA ALA A 49 2.90 6.53 0.59
C ALA A 49 4.21 6.16 -0.13
N LYS A 50 4.13 5.65 -1.38
CA LYS A 50 5.31 5.40 -2.23
C LYS A 50 6.15 6.65 -2.40
N SER A 51 5.55 7.81 -2.68
CA SER A 51 6.30 9.06 -2.84
C SER A 51 6.94 9.54 -1.53
N TYR A 52 6.34 9.23 -0.38
CA TYR A 52 6.93 9.52 0.93
C TYR A 52 8.13 8.63 1.26
N LEU A 53 8.16 7.40 0.75
CA LEU A 53 9.23 6.42 0.97
C LEU A 53 10.36 6.52 -0.07
N ALA A 54 10.07 7.03 -1.26
CA ALA A 54 11.07 7.24 -2.31
C ALA A 54 12.21 8.18 -1.87
N LYS A 55 11.95 9.11 -0.93
CA LYS A 55 12.98 9.96 -0.31
C LYS A 55 14.04 9.17 0.48
N ASN A 56 13.81 7.89 0.73
CA ASN A 56 14.67 6.99 1.47
C ASN A 56 15.19 5.83 0.60
N ASP A 57 15.13 5.95 -0.73
CA ASP A 57 15.50 4.89 -1.69
C ASP A 57 14.75 3.57 -1.49
N LEU A 58 13.55 3.65 -0.92
CA LEU A 58 12.67 2.51 -0.68
C LEU A 58 11.59 2.43 -1.76
N GLY A 59 11.61 1.34 -2.52
CA GLY A 59 10.50 0.91 -3.35
C GLY A 59 9.43 0.21 -2.51
N ILE A 60 8.26 0.00 -3.11
CA ILE A 60 7.20 -0.80 -2.50
C ILE A 60 6.72 -1.88 -3.47
N VAL A 61 6.36 -3.04 -2.90
CA VAL A 61 5.63 -4.13 -3.57
C VAL A 61 4.25 -4.19 -2.96
N LEU A 62 3.24 -4.41 -3.79
CA LEU A 62 1.85 -4.55 -3.40
C LEU A 62 1.35 -5.93 -3.82
N VAL A 63 0.84 -6.70 -2.86
CA VAL A 63 0.24 -8.01 -3.09
C VAL A 63 -1.24 -7.96 -2.68
N PRO A 64 -2.18 -7.90 -3.64
CA PRO A 64 -3.60 -7.92 -3.37
C PRO A 64 -4.12 -9.34 -3.17
N GLU A 65 -5.06 -9.52 -2.26
CA GLU A 65 -5.81 -10.76 -2.09
C GLU A 65 -7.25 -10.49 -1.60
N PHE A 66 -8.16 -11.42 -1.87
CA PHE A 66 -9.49 -11.41 -1.25
C PHE A 66 -9.40 -12.02 0.14
N VAL A 67 -10.09 -11.41 1.10
CA VAL A 67 -10.23 -11.94 2.45
C VAL A 67 -11.66 -11.79 2.92
N ASP A 68 -12.16 -12.76 3.67
CA ASP A 68 -13.44 -12.63 4.35
C ASP A 68 -13.26 -11.89 5.68
N VAL A 69 -14.14 -10.92 5.94
CA VAL A 69 -14.17 -10.15 7.18
C VAL A 69 -15.59 -10.13 7.74
N ASP A 70 -15.71 -10.19 9.06
CA ASP A 70 -16.99 -10.00 9.74
C ASP A 70 -17.28 -8.51 9.92
N ILE A 71 -18.45 -8.08 9.47
CA ILE A 71 -19.01 -6.75 9.71
C ILE A 71 -20.45 -6.91 10.14
N ASP A 72 -20.74 -6.47 11.36
CA ASP A 72 -22.07 -6.53 11.96
C ASP A 72 -22.69 -7.94 11.90
N GLY A 73 -21.88 -8.97 12.14
CA GLY A 73 -22.30 -10.38 12.10
C GLY A 73 -22.56 -10.92 10.69
N LYS A 74 -22.15 -10.18 9.64
CA LYS A 74 -22.21 -10.61 8.24
C LYS A 74 -20.82 -10.73 7.66
N THR A 75 -20.53 -11.89 7.09
CA THR A 75 -19.33 -12.09 6.28
C THR A 75 -19.38 -11.23 5.03
N ARG A 76 -18.34 -10.44 4.80
CA ARG A 76 -18.13 -9.64 3.60
C ARG A 76 -16.77 -9.97 3.02
N THR A 77 -16.70 -10.11 1.70
CA THR A 77 -15.42 -10.20 1.00
C THR A 77 -14.81 -8.80 0.88
N ALA A 78 -13.62 -8.64 1.45
CA ALA A 78 -12.79 -7.44 1.37
C ALA A 78 -11.59 -7.67 0.46
N ILE A 79 -10.97 -6.58 0.00
CA ILE A 79 -9.63 -6.63 -0.57
C ILE A 79 -8.64 -6.31 0.54
N LYS A 80 -7.70 -7.23 0.78
CA LYS A 80 -6.50 -6.99 1.58
C LYS A 80 -5.34 -6.68 0.65
N LEU A 81 -4.59 -5.66 1.02
CA LEU A 81 -3.45 -5.13 0.29
C LEU A 81 -2.25 -5.22 1.22
N THR A 82 -1.40 -6.20 0.96
CA THR A 82 -0.15 -6.40 1.69
C THR A 82 0.94 -5.59 1.00
N ILE A 83 1.54 -4.64 1.72
CA ILE A 83 2.54 -3.72 1.19
C ILE A 83 3.87 -4.00 1.87
N MET A 84 4.92 -4.23 1.08
CA MET A 84 6.27 -4.50 1.55
C MET A 84 7.25 -3.47 0.99
N THR A 85 8.25 -3.08 1.76
CA THR A 85 9.37 -2.29 1.22
C THR A 85 10.40 -3.19 0.55
N GLN A 86 10.96 -2.71 -0.55
CA GLN A 86 12.11 -3.32 -1.21
C GLN A 86 13.16 -2.26 -1.52
N PRO A 87 14.46 -2.57 -1.48
CA PRO A 87 15.48 -1.68 -2.00
C PRO A 87 15.19 -1.37 -3.47
N VAL A 88 15.32 -0.10 -3.87
CA VAL A 88 15.33 0.22 -5.31
C VAL A 88 16.68 -0.24 -5.86
N LEU A 89 16.66 -1.23 -6.75
CA LEU A 89 17.84 -1.57 -7.54
C LEU A 89 18.11 -0.38 -8.47
N GLN A 90 19.22 0.32 -8.26
CA GLN A 90 19.72 1.27 -9.27
C GLN A 90 20.09 0.44 -10.48
N GLU A 91 19.42 0.66 -11.62
CA GLU A 91 19.87 0.10 -12.89
C GLU A 91 21.30 0.61 -13.12
N GLN A 92 22.26 -0.31 -13.18
CA GLN A 92 23.58 0.03 -13.70
C GLN A 92 23.36 0.47 -15.14
N ASN A 93 23.69 1.74 -15.43
CA ASN A 93 23.69 2.36 -16.77
C ASN A 93 23.90 1.32 -17.89
N SER A 94 22.81 0.87 -18.52
CA SER A 94 22.93 0.19 -19.81
C SER A 94 23.16 1.28 -20.84
N ALA A 95 24.41 1.74 -20.93
CA ALA A 95 24.88 2.37 -22.15
C ALA A 95 24.75 1.31 -23.25
N LEU A 96 23.64 1.35 -23.99
CA LEU A 96 23.59 0.67 -25.27
C LEU A 96 24.62 1.39 -26.15
N PRO A 97 25.59 0.66 -26.75
CA PRO A 97 26.45 1.29 -27.74
C PRO A 97 25.54 1.78 -28.87
N VAL A 98 25.59 3.08 -29.13
CA VAL A 98 25.00 3.67 -30.31
C VAL A 98 25.90 3.22 -31.47
N GLU A 99 25.41 2.29 -32.30
CA GLU A 99 25.96 2.07 -33.65
C GLU A 99 25.51 3.19 -34.59
#